data_AF-A0A8S3A8M5-F1
#
_entry.id   AF-A0A8S3A8M5-F1
#
_cell.length_a   1.000
_cell.length_b   1.000
_cell.length_c   1.000
_cell.angle_alpha   90.00
_cell.angle_beta   90.00
_cell.angle_gamma   90.00
#
_symmetry.space_group_name_H-M   'P 1'
#
loop_
_entity.id
_entity.type
_entity.pdbx_description
1 polymer ?
#
loop_
_entity_poly.entity_id
_entity_poly.type
_entity_poly.pdbx_seq_one_letter_code
_entity_poly.pdbx_strand_id
1 'polypeptide(L)'
;FKGARYGNIDVNRVLRGADVTAEHVSTLANKHRCRITKVLTEPIENDAVTFCPDIWSDPIRQISYLCISVAFVDDQYQYRS
;
A
#
# COMPACT_ATOMS: atom_id res chain seq x y z
N PHE A 1 28.19 -24.91 -27.80
CA PHE A 1 26.93 -24.50 -28.47
C PHE A 1 26.16 -23.57 -27.55
N LYS A 2 26.17 -22.25 -27.83
CA LYS A 2 25.45 -21.22 -27.08
C LYS A 2 23.98 -21.22 -27.53
N GLY A 3 23.14 -21.99 -26.84
CA GLY A 3 21.68 -21.92 -27.03
C GLY A 3 21.13 -20.69 -26.32
N ALA A 4 20.53 -19.77 -27.08
CA ALA A 4 19.76 -18.67 -26.50
C ALA A 4 18.62 -19.27 -25.65
N ARG A 5 18.58 -18.93 -24.36
CA ARG A 5 17.41 -19.19 -23.52
C ARG A 5 16.27 -18.33 -24.07
N TYR A 6 15.36 -18.93 -24.83
CA TYR A 6 14.07 -18.29 -25.13
C TYR A 6 13.30 -18.18 -23.82
N GLY A 7 13.37 -17.00 -23.18
CA GLY A 7 12.47 -16.64 -22.11
C GLY A 7 11.14 -16.21 -22.71
N ASN A 8 10.03 -16.74 -22.20
CA ASN A 8 8.71 -16.20 -22.51
C ASN A 8 8.63 -14.78 -21.93
N ILE A 9 8.78 -13.78 -22.79
CA ILE A 9 8.49 -12.39 -22.44
C ILE A 9 7.00 -12.19 -22.74
N ASP A 10 6.20 -11.96 -21.71
CA ASP A 10 4.83 -11.50 -21.89
C ASP A 10 4.88 -10.08 -22.47
N VAL A 11 4.70 -9.99 -23.78
CA VAL A 11 4.75 -8.73 -24.53
C VAL A 11 3.71 -7.74 -24.02
N ASN A 12 2.57 -8.20 -23.48
CA ASN A 12 1.58 -7.30 -22.90
C ASN A 12 2.06 -6.68 -21.58
N ARG A 13 2.84 -7.41 -20.78
CA ARG A 13 3.43 -6.91 -19.52
C ARG A 13 4.45 -5.80 -19.79
N VAL A 14 5.25 -5.95 -20.85
CA VAL A 14 6.22 -4.94 -21.32
C VAL A 14 5.51 -3.74 -21.95
N LEU A 15 4.57 -3.97 -22.88
CA LEU A 15 3.84 -2.91 -23.58
C LEU A 15 2.95 -2.07 -22.65
N ARG A 16 2.39 -2.69 -21.60
CA ARG A 16 1.60 -1.99 -20.58
C ARG A 16 2.46 -1.40 -19.46
N GLY A 17 3.78 -1.56 -19.53
CA GLY A 17 4.72 -1.06 -18.53
C GLY A 17 4.46 -1.58 -17.12
N ALA A 18 3.78 -2.71 -16.97
CA ALA A 18 3.28 -3.18 -15.67
C ALA A 18 4.40 -3.34 -14.63
N ASP A 19 5.59 -3.73 -15.07
CA ASP A 19 6.78 -3.83 -14.21
C ASP A 19 7.32 -2.47 -13.79
N VAL A 20 7.40 -1.52 -14.74
CA VAL A 20 7.85 -0.15 -14.47
C VAL A 20 6.85 0.55 -13.55
N THR A 21 5.55 0.35 -13.78
CA THR A 21 4.49 0.86 -12.91
C THR A 21 4.55 0.21 -11.53
N ALA A 22 4.76 -1.10 -11.44
CA ALA A 22 4.88 -1.80 -10.15
C ALA A 22 6.11 -1.35 -9.35
N GLU A 23 7.27 -1.19 -10.01
CA GLU A 23 8.50 -0.68 -9.41
C GLU A 23 8.33 0.77 -8.93
N HIS A 24 7.71 1.61 -9.77
CA HIS A 24 7.42 3.00 -9.42
C HIS A 24 6.45 3.12 -8.24
N VAL A 25 5.34 2.37 -8.25
CA VAL A 25 4.36 2.31 -7.17
C VAL A 25 5.02 1.82 -5.88
N SER A 26 5.88 0.79 -5.96
CA SER A 26 6.60 0.26 -4.81
C SER A 26 7.58 1.29 -4.22
N THR A 27 8.31 2.01 -5.08
CA THR A 27 9.23 3.08 -4.65
C THR A 27 8.48 4.21 -3.97
N LEU A 28 7.36 4.63 -4.54
CA LEU A 28 6.48 5.65 -3.96
C LEU A 28 5.94 5.19 -2.60
N ALA A 29 5.42 3.96 -2.52
CA ALA A 29 4.92 3.38 -1.28
C ALA A 29 5.99 3.34 -0.18
N ASN A 30 7.22 2.94 -0.50
CA ASN A 30 8.34 2.94 0.45
C ASN A 30 8.69 4.35 0.93
N LYS A 31 8.72 5.33 0.02
CA LYS A 31 8.96 6.75 0.38
C LYS A 31 7.89 7.28 1.33
N HIS A 32 6.62 6.95 1.08
CA HIS A 32 5.51 7.35 1.94
C HIS A 32 5.50 6.61 3.27
N ARG A 33 5.92 5.33 3.32
CA ARG A 33 6.01 4.55 4.56
C ARG A 33 6.88 5.25 5.61
N CYS A 34 8.07 5.71 5.22
CA CYS A 34 8.96 6.43 6.14
C CYS A 34 8.33 7.72 6.69
N ARG A 35 7.51 8.41 5.89
CA ARG A 35 6.79 9.61 6.31
C ARG A 35 5.64 9.26 7.25
N ILE A 36 4.86 8.23 6.93
CA ILE A 36 3.74 7.76 7.74
C ILE A 36 4.23 7.32 9.12
N THR A 37 5.34 6.59 9.21
CA THR A 37 5.92 6.19 10.50
C THR A 37 6.20 7.40 11.38
N LYS A 38 6.80 8.47 10.83
CA LYS A 38 7.08 9.70 11.60
C LYS A 38 5.82 10.43 12.05
N VAL A 39 4.80 10.48 11.20
CA VAL A 39 3.53 11.15 11.50
C VAL A 39 2.73 10.39 12.56
N LEU A 40 2.80 9.05 12.56
CA LEU A 40 2.07 8.22 13.50
C LEU A 40 2.75 8.06 14.87
N THR A 41 4.02 8.43 15.03
CA THR A 41 4.74 8.26 16.31
C THR A 41 4.03 8.99 17.45
N GLU A 42 3.78 10.29 17.30
CA GLU A 42 3.13 11.09 18.35
C GLU A 42 1.71 10.61 18.66
N PRO A 43 0.82 10.41 17.68
CA PRO A 43 -0.52 9.91 17.96
C PRO A 43 -0.54 8.54 18.63
N ILE A 44 0.41 7.65 18.31
CA ILE A 44 0.53 6.34 18.98
C ILE A 44 0.96 6.50 20.44
N GLU A 45 1.94 7.38 20.72
CA GLU A 45 2.43 7.66 22.08
C GLU A 45 1.34 8.32 22.95
N ASN A 46 0.44 9.08 22.33
CA ASN A 46 -0.66 9.80 22.97
C ASN A 46 -1.99 9.02 23.00
N ASP A 47 -2.02 7.74 22.60
CA ASP A 47 -3.25 6.93 22.47
C ASP A 47 -4.35 7.59 21.60
N ALA A 48 -3.95 8.46 20.65
CA ALA A 48 -4.82 9.25 19.79
C ALA A 48 -5.03 8.60 18.39
N VAL A 49 -4.96 7.27 18.32
CA VAL A 49 -5.07 6.48 17.09
C VAL A 49 -6.23 5.50 17.18
N THR A 50 -7.02 5.42 16.12
CA THR A 50 -8.07 4.41 15.95
C THR A 50 -7.77 3.54 14.74
N PHE A 51 -7.81 2.23 14.93
CA PHE A 51 -7.72 1.24 13.85
C PHE A 51 -9.13 0.81 13.43
N CYS A 52 -9.41 0.92 12.14
CA CYS A 52 -10.70 0.58 11.55
C CYS A 52 -10.52 -0.62 10.61
N PRO A 53 -10.70 -1.86 11.12
CA PRO A 53 -10.70 -3.05 10.27
C PRO A 53 -12.01 -3.13 9.48
N ASP A 54 -11.90 -3.41 8.19
CA ASP A 54 -13.03 -3.71 7.30
C ASP A 54 -12.80 -5.07 6.64
N ILE A 55 -13.81 -5.95 6.70
CA ILE A 55 -13.73 -7.33 6.23
C ILE A 55 -14.86 -7.56 5.25
N TRP A 56 -14.52 -8.05 4.06
CA TRP A 56 -15.49 -8.49 3.08
C TRP A 56 -14.99 -9.72 2.33
N SER A 57 -15.92 -10.51 1.82
CA SER A 57 -15.63 -11.69 1.01
C SER A 57 -16.16 -11.50 -0.41
N ASP A 58 -15.32 -11.79 -1.39
CA ASP A 58 -15.74 -11.88 -2.80
C ASP A 58 -16.23 -13.32 -3.08
N PRO A 59 -17.54 -13.52 -3.29
CA PRO A 59 -18.11 -14.85 -3.48
C PRO A 59 -17.77 -15.47 -4.84
N ILE A 60 -17.38 -14.67 -5.84
CA ILE A 60 -17.01 -15.17 -7.17
C ILE A 60 -15.57 -15.68 -7.13
N ARG A 61 -14.68 -14.91 -6.50
CA ARG A 61 -13.26 -15.26 -6.40
C ARG A 61 -12.93 -16.18 -5.24
N GLN A 62 -13.86 -16.37 -4.30
CA GLN A 62 -13.66 -17.15 -3.07
C GLN A 62 -12.46 -16.61 -2.25
N ILE A 63 -12.31 -15.29 -2.21
CA ILE A 63 -11.25 -14.59 -1.46
C ILE A 63 -11.90 -13.71 -0.39
N SER A 64 -11.37 -13.77 0.83
CA SER A 64 -11.69 -12.80 1.88
C SER A 64 -10.60 -11.75 1.95
N TYR A 65 -11.03 -10.49 2.07
CA TYR A 65 -10.17 -9.33 2.17
C TYR A 65 -10.31 -8.72 3.56
N LEU A 66 -9.18 -8.29 4.13
CA LEU A 66 -9.10 -7.49 5.34
C LEU A 66 -8.40 -6.18 4.97
N CYS A 67 -9.13 -5.07 5.04
CA CYS A 67 -8.55 -3.73 4.99
C CYS A 67 -8.35 -3.24 6.43
N ILE A 68 -7.24 -2.56 6.68
CA ILE A 68 -6.99 -1.87 7.95
C ILE A 68 -6.74 -0.41 7.61
N SER A 69 -7.66 0.45 8.04
CA SER A 69 -7.48 1.91 7.98
C SER A 69 -7.07 2.43 9.35
N VAL A 70 -6.30 3.52 9.37
CA VAL A 70 -5.85 4.18 10.60
C VAL A 70 -6.33 5.62 10.55
N ALA A 71 -7.10 6.02 11.56
CA ALA A 71 -7.49 7.41 11.79
C ALA A 71 -6.77 7.93 13.04
N PHE A 72 -6.26 9.15 12.98
CA PHE A 72 -5.53 9.76 14.08
C PHE A 72 -5.71 11.29 14.05
N VAL A 73 -5.49 11.91 15.20
CA VAL A 73 -5.37 13.36 15.35
C VAL A 73 -3.97 13.66 15.88
N ASP A 74 -3.39 14.78 15.43
CA ASP A 74 -2.16 15.30 16.00
C ASP A 74 -2.47 16.32 17.11
N ASP A 75 -1.47 16.63 17.94
CA ASP A 75 -1.59 17.62 19.03
C ASP A 75 -1.93 19.04 18.53
N GLN A 76 -1.70 19.34 17.25
CA GLN A 76 -2.02 20.64 16.65
C GLN A 76 -3.45 20.70 16.12
N TYR A 77 -4.19 19.58 16.14
CA TYR A 77 -5.52 19.50 15.60
C TYR A 77 -6.48 20.40 16.38
N GLN A 78 -7.07 21.36 15.68
CA GLN A 78 -8.11 22.23 16.22
C GLN A 78 -9.44 21.88 15.57
N TYR A 79 -10.39 21.39 16.37
CA TYR A 79 -11.76 21.22 15.93
C TYR A 79 -12.36 22.60 15.61
N ARG A 80 -12.73 22.82 14.35
CA ARG A 80 -13.48 24.01 13.91
C ARG A 80 -14.95 23.63 13.83
N SER A 81 -15.73 24.18 14.77
CA SER A 81 -17.20 24.13 14.79
C SER A 81 -17.82 25.17 13.87
#